data_AF-A0A522QME5-F1
#
_entry.id   AF-A0A522QME5-F1
#
_cell.length_a   1.000
_cell.length_b   1.000
_cell.length_c   1.000
_cell.angle_alpha   90.00
_cell.angle_beta   90.00
_cell.angle_gamma   90.00
#
_symmetry.space_group_name_H-M   'P 1'
#
loop_
_entity.id
_entity.type
_entity.pdbx_description
1 polymer ?
#
loop_
_entity_poly.entity_id
_entity_poly.type
_entity_poly.pdbx_seq_one_letter_code
_entity_poly.pdbx_strand_id
1 'polypeptide(L)'
;MSALAGQEALVGITAVVSIAAAVLTARIACRPFPAPSSTRRAGDGTAAAGNAGIDFAEASRRAGDRALQLLLQHLNEQQRAEYEQQSAFTVVASSGHTYYLSRNEVVAKIDNHIVRLCIQPCTRESIPVWDVVLARKLLIEADERAFLATARHWPWPNAYR
;
A
#
# COMPACT_ATOMS: atom_id res chain seq x y z
N MET A 1 -72.58 -4.92 -0.94
CA MET A 1 -72.75 -3.96 0.17
C MET A 1 -71.53 -4.15 1.07
N SER A 2 -70.36 -3.64 0.70
CA SER A 2 -69.85 -2.26 0.91
C SER A 2 -69.13 -2.09 2.25
N ALA A 3 -67.79 -2.02 2.17
CA ALA A 3 -66.79 -1.30 2.99
C ALA A 3 -65.44 -2.01 2.75
N LEU A 4 -64.49 -1.60 1.89
CA LEU A 4 -63.74 -0.33 1.72
C LEU A 4 -63.03 0.16 2.99
N ALA A 5 -61.78 -0.27 3.18
CA ALA A 5 -60.66 0.45 3.81
C ALA A 5 -59.44 -0.49 3.82
N GLY A 6 -58.23 -0.15 3.37
CA GLY A 6 -57.71 1.12 2.90
C GLY A 6 -56.48 0.89 2.03
N GLN A 7 -56.27 1.83 1.12
CA GLN A 7 -55.16 1.92 0.19
C GLN A 7 -54.53 3.31 0.39
N GLU A 8 -53.19 3.36 0.30
CA GLU A 8 -52.33 4.49 -0.04
C GLU A 8 -52.22 5.71 0.90
N ALA A 9 -50.99 5.98 1.37
CA ALA A 9 -50.37 7.32 1.37
C ALA A 9 -48.84 7.13 1.41
N LEU A 10 -48.14 7.23 0.28
CA LEU A 10 -47.50 8.43 -0.28
C LEU A 10 -46.44 9.13 0.60
N VAL A 11 -45.19 9.04 0.11
CA VAL A 11 -44.27 10.17 -0.13
C VAL A 11 -43.66 10.89 1.08
N GLY A 12 -42.33 10.70 1.20
CA GLY A 12 -41.41 11.65 1.81
C GLY A 12 -40.11 11.70 0.99
N ILE A 13 -40.05 12.65 0.06
CA ILE A 13 -38.92 12.92 -0.84
C ILE A 13 -37.97 13.93 -0.18
N THR A 14 -36.66 13.72 -0.38
CA THR A 14 -35.54 14.71 -0.40
C THR A 14 -35.17 15.55 0.83
N ALA A 15 -33.91 15.46 1.27
CA ALA A 15 -32.86 16.49 1.14
C ALA A 15 -31.55 15.93 1.78
N VAL A 16 -30.43 15.68 1.09
CA VAL A 16 -29.49 16.55 0.34
C VAL A 16 -28.47 17.28 1.26
N VAL A 17 -27.20 16.83 1.14
CA VAL A 17 -25.92 17.61 1.14
C VAL A 17 -25.35 18.08 2.49
N SER A 18 -24.33 17.40 3.03
CA SER A 18 -22.86 17.64 2.91
C SER A 18 -22.31 18.45 4.11
N ILE A 19 -21.13 18.14 4.67
CA ILE A 19 -19.77 18.64 4.35
C ILE A 19 -18.92 18.12 5.56
N ALA A 20 -17.66 17.66 5.51
CA ALA A 20 -16.55 17.74 4.56
C ALA A 20 -15.67 16.49 4.70
N ALA A 21 -15.46 15.77 3.60
CA ALA A 21 -14.21 15.03 3.42
C ALA A 21 -13.16 16.06 2.97
N ALA A 22 -12.19 16.35 3.84
CA ALA A 22 -11.03 17.14 3.47
C ALA A 22 -10.19 16.31 2.48
N VAL A 23 -10.46 16.50 1.20
CA VAL A 23 -9.65 15.97 0.11
C VAL A 23 -8.35 16.76 0.10
N LEU A 24 -7.32 16.22 0.73
CA LEU A 24 -5.95 16.68 0.52
C LEU A 24 -5.50 16.14 -0.85
N THR A 25 -5.78 16.89 -1.91
CA THR A 25 -5.28 16.60 -3.25
C THR A 25 -3.79 16.93 -3.30
N ALA A 26 -2.96 16.05 -2.72
CA ALA A 26 -1.53 16.06 -2.97
C ALA A 26 -1.31 15.54 -4.40
N ARG A 27 -1.35 16.45 -5.38
CA ARG A 27 -0.79 16.18 -6.71
C ARG A 27 0.71 15.94 -6.54
N ILE A 28 1.11 14.68 -6.39
CA ILE A 28 2.50 14.26 -6.59
C ILE A 28 2.74 14.32 -8.11
N ALA A 29 2.93 15.53 -8.61
CA ALA A 29 3.51 15.75 -9.91
C ALA A 29 5.01 15.46 -9.76
N CYS A 30 5.44 14.25 -10.13
CA CYS A 30 6.83 13.96 -10.38
C CYS A 30 7.33 14.91 -11.49
N ARG A 31 7.91 16.05 -11.09
CA ARG A 31 8.68 16.90 -12.00
C ARG A 31 9.93 16.10 -12.44
N PRO A 32 10.27 16.06 -13.73
CA PRO A 32 11.56 15.54 -14.16
C PRO A 32 12.66 16.47 -13.63
N PHE A 33 13.56 15.92 -12.81
CA PHE A 33 14.71 16.67 -12.30
C PHE A 33 15.89 16.57 -13.28
N PRO A 34 16.58 17.69 -13.60
CA PRO A 34 17.72 17.66 -14.51
C PRO A 34 18.91 16.91 -13.90
N ALA A 35 19.68 16.22 -14.75
CA ALA A 35 20.80 15.38 -14.36
C ALA A 35 21.91 16.18 -13.64
N PRO A 36 22.54 15.64 -12.58
CA PRO A 36 23.68 16.31 -11.94
C PRO A 36 24.94 16.16 -12.79
N SER A 37 25.54 17.29 -13.17
CA SER A 37 26.87 17.35 -13.79
C SER A 37 27.92 16.90 -12.78
N SER A 38 28.56 15.76 -13.04
CA SER A 38 29.65 15.24 -12.23
C SER A 38 30.92 16.06 -12.42
N THR A 39 31.24 16.95 -11.47
CA THR A 39 32.62 17.39 -11.26
C THR A 39 33.17 16.65 -10.06
N ARG A 40 33.82 15.52 -10.36
CA ARG A 40 34.65 14.73 -9.45
C ARG A 40 35.89 15.57 -9.12
N ARG A 41 36.00 16.09 -7.89
CA ARG A 41 37.27 16.62 -7.37
C ARG A 41 37.81 15.61 -6.37
N ALA A 42 38.85 14.89 -6.78
CA ALA A 42 39.68 14.07 -5.93
C ALA A 42 40.42 14.95 -4.92
N GLY A 43 40.53 14.50 -3.68
CA GLY A 43 41.27 15.17 -2.62
C GLY A 43 41.12 14.45 -1.29
N ASP A 44 42.04 13.50 -1.09
CA ASP A 44 42.67 13.05 0.16
C ASP A 44 41.92 13.20 1.50
N GLY A 45 41.73 12.04 2.15
CA GLY A 45 41.25 11.94 3.53
C GLY A 45 41.09 10.48 3.97
N THR A 46 42.19 9.74 4.00
CA THR A 46 42.28 8.39 4.57
C THR A 46 42.06 8.44 6.10
N ALA A 47 41.35 7.44 6.63
CA ALA A 47 41.15 7.11 8.05
C ALA A 47 39.90 7.67 8.78
N ALA A 48 38.71 7.13 8.46
CA ALA A 48 37.56 7.04 9.40
C ALA A 48 36.52 5.93 9.02
N ALA A 49 36.92 4.87 8.32
CA ALA A 49 35.96 3.92 7.73
C ALA A 49 35.56 2.72 8.62
N GLY A 50 35.92 2.70 9.91
CA GLY A 50 35.73 1.54 10.80
C GLY A 50 34.43 1.53 11.63
N ASN A 51 33.89 2.69 12.02
CA ASN A 51 32.79 2.77 12.99
C ASN A 51 31.42 3.17 12.39
N ALA A 52 31.40 3.83 11.23
CA ALA A 52 30.15 4.29 10.62
C ALA A 52 29.33 3.14 9.96
N GLY A 53 30.00 2.05 9.56
CA GLY A 53 29.33 0.91 8.90
C GLY A 53 28.56 -0.01 9.86
N ILE A 54 28.98 -0.10 11.13
CA ILE A 54 28.31 -0.92 12.15
C ILE A 54 27.01 -0.24 12.63
N ASP A 55 27.01 1.10 12.72
CA ASP A 55 25.86 1.89 13.17
C ASP A 55 24.68 1.84 12.17
N PHE A 56 24.94 1.98 10.86
CA PHE A 56 23.88 1.93 9.85
C PHE A 56 23.17 0.57 9.81
N ALA A 57 23.93 -0.53 9.90
CA ALA A 57 23.36 -1.87 9.88
C ALA A 57 22.46 -2.10 11.10
N GLU A 58 22.90 -1.67 12.29
CA GLU A 58 22.10 -1.78 13.50
C GLU A 58 20.86 -0.89 13.47
N ALA A 59 20.99 0.36 13.03
CA ALA A 59 19.88 1.28 12.86
C ALA A 59 18.83 0.72 11.87
N SER A 60 19.29 0.14 10.76
CA SER A 60 18.45 -0.50 9.75
C SER A 60 17.71 -1.73 10.31
N ARG A 61 18.39 -2.58 11.08
CA ARG A 61 17.73 -3.71 11.78
C ARG A 61 16.65 -3.22 12.74
N ARG A 62 16.98 -2.26 13.62
CA ARG A 62 16.04 -1.69 14.60
C ARG A 62 14.83 -1.05 13.90
N ALA A 63 15.04 -0.39 12.77
CA ALA A 63 13.94 0.16 11.98
C ALA A 63 13.07 -0.94 11.36
N GLY A 64 13.69 -2.01 10.84
CA GLY A 64 12.99 -3.20 10.36
C GLY A 64 12.14 -3.87 11.44
N ASP A 65 12.67 -4.04 12.65
CA ASP A 65 11.96 -4.67 13.77
C ASP A 65 10.74 -3.85 14.20
N ARG A 66 10.89 -2.52 14.30
CA ARG A 66 9.76 -1.61 14.59
C ARG A 66 8.70 -1.66 13.51
N ALA A 67 9.11 -1.64 12.24
CA ALA A 67 8.20 -1.70 11.10
C ALA A 67 7.43 -3.03 11.07
N LEU A 68 8.10 -4.15 11.38
CA LEU A 68 7.43 -5.44 11.52
C LEU A 68 6.41 -5.44 12.65
N GLN A 69 6.80 -4.94 13.83
CA GLN A 69 5.90 -4.84 14.96
C GLN A 69 4.66 -4.00 14.63
N LEU A 70 4.85 -2.88 13.93
CA LEU A 70 3.75 -2.02 13.49
C LEU A 70 2.83 -2.72 12.48
N LEU A 71 3.39 -3.43 11.50
CA LEU A 71 2.62 -4.25 10.58
C LEU A 71 1.77 -5.27 11.36
N LEU A 72 2.40 -6.01 12.27
CA LEU A 72 1.73 -7.01 13.10
C LEU A 72 0.60 -6.41 13.93
N GLN A 73 0.70 -5.17 14.42
CA GLN A 73 -0.40 -4.50 15.14
C GLN A 73 -1.62 -4.21 14.26
N HIS A 74 -1.45 -4.13 12.94
CA HIS A 74 -2.52 -3.84 11.97
C HIS A 74 -3.09 -5.09 11.29
N LEU A 75 -2.61 -6.28 11.67
CA LEU A 75 -3.16 -7.55 11.22
C LEU A 75 -4.24 -8.03 12.18
N ASN A 76 -5.37 -8.48 11.63
CA ASN A 76 -6.34 -9.25 12.39
C ASN A 76 -5.80 -10.66 12.71
N GLU A 77 -6.52 -11.44 13.51
CA GLU A 77 -6.08 -12.76 13.97
C GLU A 77 -5.79 -13.72 12.82
N GLN A 78 -6.66 -13.75 11.80
CA GLN A 78 -6.48 -14.61 10.63
C GLN A 78 -5.24 -14.20 9.83
N GLN A 79 -5.08 -12.92 9.53
CA GLN A 79 -3.92 -12.39 8.81
C GLN A 79 -2.62 -12.62 9.57
N ARG A 80 -2.66 -12.54 10.90
CA ARG A 80 -1.51 -12.86 11.75
C ARG A 80 -1.14 -14.34 11.64
N ALA A 81 -2.11 -15.24 11.73
CA ALA A 81 -1.88 -16.68 11.57
C ALA A 81 -1.31 -17.02 10.18
N GLU A 82 -1.85 -16.41 9.12
CA GLU A 82 -1.30 -16.51 7.77
C GLU A 82 0.15 -16.01 7.73
N TYR A 83 0.42 -14.83 8.29
CA TYR A 83 1.78 -14.28 8.30
C TYR A 83 2.77 -15.19 9.05
N GLU A 84 2.38 -15.74 10.19
CA GLU A 84 3.22 -16.67 10.97
C GLU A 84 3.55 -17.95 10.20
N GLN A 85 2.61 -18.46 9.39
CA GLN A 85 2.79 -19.70 8.64
C GLN A 85 3.61 -19.52 7.35
N GLN A 86 3.39 -18.44 6.61
CA GLN A 86 3.89 -18.28 5.23
C GLN A 86 4.61 -16.95 4.96
N SER A 87 4.81 -16.11 5.98
CA SER A 87 5.39 -14.74 5.83
C SER A 87 4.64 -13.86 4.83
N ALA A 88 3.33 -14.09 4.73
CA ALA A 88 2.41 -13.41 3.83
C ALA A 88 0.98 -13.54 4.35
N PHE A 89 0.09 -12.65 3.93
CA PHE A 89 -1.29 -12.62 4.40
C PHE A 89 -2.22 -12.03 3.35
N THR A 90 -3.51 -12.28 3.55
CA THR A 90 -4.58 -11.93 2.63
C THR A 90 -5.31 -10.67 3.07
N VAL A 91 -5.56 -9.77 2.12
CA VAL A 91 -6.36 -8.56 2.27
C VAL A 91 -7.53 -8.64 1.32
N VAL A 92 -8.74 -8.42 1.83
CA VAL A 92 -9.96 -8.34 1.01
C VAL A 92 -10.35 -6.87 0.91
N ALA A 93 -10.35 -6.33 -0.30
CA ALA A 93 -10.78 -4.96 -0.53
C ALA A 93 -12.31 -4.82 -0.43
N SER A 94 -12.80 -3.57 -0.36
CA SER A 94 -14.24 -3.28 -0.31
C SER A 94 -15.02 -3.75 -1.55
N SER A 95 -14.35 -3.91 -2.70
CA SER A 95 -14.92 -4.51 -3.91
C SER A 95 -15.12 -6.03 -3.83
N GLY A 96 -14.53 -6.70 -2.83
CA GLY A 96 -14.46 -8.16 -2.74
C GLY A 96 -13.24 -8.78 -3.42
N HIS A 97 -12.40 -8.00 -4.12
CA HIS A 97 -11.14 -8.54 -4.65
C HIS A 97 -10.20 -8.96 -3.52
N THR A 98 -9.41 -10.00 -3.80
CA THR A 98 -8.50 -10.60 -2.81
C THR A 98 -7.06 -10.32 -3.20
N TYR A 99 -6.28 -9.83 -2.25
CA TYR A 99 -4.88 -9.46 -2.43
C TYR A 99 -4.03 -10.28 -1.47
N TYR A 100 -3.10 -11.05 -2.01
CA TYR A 100 -2.08 -11.75 -1.27
C TYR A 100 -0.83 -10.86 -1.18
N LEU A 101 -0.49 -10.44 0.03
CA LEU A 101 0.62 -9.55 0.30
C LEU A 101 1.76 -10.34 0.94
N SER A 102 2.94 -10.26 0.33
CA SER A 102 4.19 -10.70 0.95
C SER A 102 5.17 -9.53 1.04
N ARG A 103 6.35 -9.81 1.58
CA ARG A 103 7.46 -8.85 1.64
C ARG A 103 7.75 -8.19 0.29
N ASN A 104 7.72 -8.96 -0.80
CA ASN A 104 8.26 -8.56 -2.09
C ASN A 104 7.19 -8.27 -3.15
N GLU A 105 5.97 -8.71 -2.95
CA GLU A 105 4.96 -8.74 -4.00
C GLU A 105 3.55 -8.57 -3.46
N VAL A 106 2.69 -8.07 -4.34
CA VAL A 106 1.24 -8.13 -4.21
C VAL A 106 0.74 -8.97 -5.37
N VAL A 107 0.09 -10.08 -5.07
CA VAL A 107 -0.62 -10.90 -6.06
C VAL A 107 -2.10 -10.72 -5.80
N ALA A 108 -2.82 -10.20 -6.79
CA ALA A 108 -4.24 -9.97 -6.69
C ALA A 108 -5.02 -11.00 -7.50
N LYS A 109 -6.10 -11.49 -6.91
CA LYS A 109 -7.18 -12.16 -7.60
C LYS A 109 -8.30 -11.13 -7.82
N ILE A 110 -8.45 -10.71 -9.06
CA ILE A 110 -9.45 -9.75 -9.51
C ILE A 110 -10.33 -10.50 -10.50
N ASP A 111 -11.61 -10.64 -10.18
CA ASP A 111 -12.55 -11.50 -10.90
C ASP A 111 -11.99 -12.93 -11.09
N ASN A 112 -11.87 -13.37 -12.35
CA ASN A 112 -11.32 -14.67 -12.74
C ASN A 112 -9.84 -14.61 -13.17
N HIS A 113 -9.14 -13.51 -12.87
CA HIS A 113 -7.75 -13.30 -13.26
C HIS A 113 -6.83 -13.18 -12.04
N ILE A 114 -5.61 -13.71 -12.19
CA ILE A 114 -4.53 -13.52 -11.22
C ILE A 114 -3.52 -12.56 -11.86
N VAL A 115 -3.22 -11.47 -11.16
CA VAL A 115 -2.29 -10.45 -11.61
C VAL A 115 -1.29 -10.14 -10.52
N ARG A 116 -0.05 -9.87 -10.91
CA ARG A 116 0.98 -9.36 -10.00
C ARG A 116 0.99 -7.84 -10.09
N LEU A 117 0.84 -7.19 -8.94
CA LEU A 117 0.78 -5.74 -8.82
C LEU A 117 2.03 -5.23 -8.11
N CYS A 118 2.66 -4.22 -8.70
CA CYS A 118 3.86 -3.60 -8.14
C CYS A 118 3.61 -2.11 -7.88
N ILE A 119 3.72 -1.72 -6.61
CA ILE A 119 3.75 -0.34 -6.16
C ILE A 119 4.86 -0.18 -5.13
N GLN A 120 5.59 0.93 -5.24
CA GLN A 120 6.68 1.30 -4.33
C GLN A 120 6.60 2.81 -4.05
N PRO A 121 6.91 3.25 -2.82
CA PRO A 121 7.00 4.68 -2.53
C PRO A 121 8.06 5.36 -3.40
N CYS A 122 7.74 6.52 -3.96
CA CYS A 122 8.70 7.32 -4.74
C CYS A 122 9.57 8.17 -3.82
N THR A 123 10.57 7.55 -3.17
CA THR A 123 11.57 8.26 -2.35
C THR A 123 12.99 7.79 -2.70
N ARG A 124 13.98 8.61 -2.36
CA ARG A 124 15.41 8.25 -2.41
C ARG A 124 15.90 7.61 -1.12
N GLU A 125 15.13 7.74 -0.05
CA GLU A 125 15.47 7.19 1.26
C GLU A 125 15.12 5.70 1.34
N SER A 126 15.89 4.96 2.14
CA SER A 126 15.60 3.55 2.41
C SER A 126 14.43 3.46 3.38
N ILE A 127 13.30 2.90 2.91
CA ILE A 127 12.14 2.63 3.77
C ILE A 127 12.22 1.18 4.27
N PRO A 128 11.98 0.92 5.56
CA PRO A 128 11.84 -0.43 6.07
C PRO A 128 10.80 -1.22 5.27
N VAL A 129 11.16 -2.41 4.82
CA VAL A 129 10.32 -3.22 3.92
C VAL A 129 8.91 -3.48 4.48
N TRP A 130 8.77 -3.63 5.79
CA TRP A 130 7.49 -3.89 6.44
C TRP A 130 6.58 -2.66 6.49
N ASP A 131 7.14 -1.44 6.51
CA ASP A 131 6.36 -0.21 6.33
C ASP A 131 5.80 -0.13 4.91
N VAL A 132 6.56 -0.60 3.91
CA VAL A 132 6.06 -0.69 2.53
C VAL A 132 4.91 -1.69 2.41
N VAL A 133 5.00 -2.84 3.08
CA VAL A 133 3.92 -3.84 3.11
C VAL A 133 2.68 -3.28 3.81
N LEU A 134 2.86 -2.62 4.96
CA LEU A 134 1.77 -1.99 5.69
C LEU A 134 1.10 -0.89 4.86
N ALA A 135 1.89 -0.03 4.19
CA ALA A 135 1.36 1.01 3.31
C ALA A 135 0.51 0.42 2.17
N ARG A 136 0.92 -0.71 1.57
CA ARG A 136 0.12 -1.43 0.57
C ARG A 136 -1.20 -1.92 1.15
N LYS A 137 -1.17 -2.58 2.31
CA LYS A 137 -2.37 -3.07 3.02
C LYS A 137 -3.37 -1.92 3.23
N LEU A 138 -2.90 -0.84 3.87
CA LEU A 138 -3.74 0.31 4.20
C LEU A 138 -4.31 0.98 2.95
N LEU A 139 -3.52 1.08 1.87
CA LEU A 139 -4.00 1.66 0.62
C LEU A 139 -5.06 0.78 -0.05
N ILE A 140 -4.91 -0.55 -0.05
CA ILE A 140 -5.92 -1.48 -0.58
C ILE A 140 -7.22 -1.40 0.24
N GLU A 141 -7.12 -1.37 1.56
CA GLU A 141 -8.28 -1.33 2.46
C GLU A 141 -9.03 0.00 2.39
N ALA A 142 -8.31 1.13 2.26
CA ALA A 142 -8.90 2.46 2.26
C ALA A 142 -9.35 2.94 0.86
N ASP A 143 -8.54 2.71 -0.17
CA ASP A 143 -8.79 3.18 -1.55
C ASP A 143 -8.14 2.24 -2.59
N GLU A 144 -8.80 1.11 -2.79
CA GLU A 144 -8.41 0.12 -3.80
C GLU A 144 -8.29 0.74 -5.21
N ARG A 145 -9.17 1.69 -5.54
CA ARG A 145 -9.14 2.33 -6.85
C ARG A 145 -7.84 3.10 -7.05
N ALA A 146 -7.37 3.84 -6.05
CA ALA A 146 -6.09 4.52 -6.09
C ALA A 146 -4.91 3.52 -6.14
N PHE A 147 -5.01 2.41 -5.41
CA PHE A 147 -4.02 1.32 -5.50
C PHE A 147 -3.89 0.80 -6.94
N LEU A 148 -5.00 0.41 -7.57
CA LEU A 148 -5.03 -0.17 -8.91
C LEU A 148 -4.62 0.83 -10.00
N ALA A 149 -4.95 2.12 -9.83
CA ALA A 149 -4.55 3.17 -10.75
C ALA A 149 -3.05 3.46 -10.72
N THR A 150 -2.38 3.20 -9.60
CA THR A 150 -0.95 3.52 -9.40
C THR A 150 -0.05 2.31 -9.63
N ALA A 151 -0.50 1.12 -9.24
CA ALA A 151 0.28 -0.10 -9.38
C ALA A 151 0.55 -0.44 -10.85
N ARG A 152 1.74 -0.96 -11.15
CA ARG A 152 2.01 -1.60 -12.45
C ARG A 152 1.50 -3.02 -12.43
N HIS A 153 0.90 -3.43 -13.54
CA HIS A 153 0.28 -4.74 -13.72
C HIS A 153 1.21 -5.66 -14.51
N TRP A 154 1.46 -6.84 -13.98
CA TRP A 154 2.24 -7.89 -14.63
C TRP A 154 1.39 -9.17 -14.68
N PRO A 155 1.23 -9.80 -15.86
CA PRO A 155 0.47 -11.04 -15.98
C PRO A 155 1.13 -12.16 -15.18
N TRP A 156 0.30 -12.99 -14.53
CA TRP A 156 0.74 -14.17 -13.77
C TRP A 156 0.25 -15.47 -14.42
N PRO A 157 1.09 -16.53 -14.51
CA PRO A 157 2.52 -16.56 -14.20
C PRO A 157 3.33 -15.68 -15.14
N ASN A 158 4.50 -15.19 -14.69
CA ASN A 158 5.29 -14.20 -15.44
C ASN A 158 5.62 -14.72 -16.85
N ALA A 159 5.03 -14.10 -17.88
CA ALA A 159 5.39 -14.35 -19.27
C ALA A 159 6.65 -13.57 -19.62
N TYR A 160 7.81 -13.98 -19.08
CA TYR A 160 9.09 -13.52 -19.62
C TYR A 160 9.31 -14.25 -20.96
N ARG A 161 8.94 -13.60 -22.07
CA ARG A 161 9.41 -13.99 -23.42
C ARG A 161 10.55 -13.07 -23.82
#